data_AF-A0A832CQY8-F1
#
_entry.id   AF-A0A832CQY8-F1
#
_cell.length_a   1.000
_cell.length_b   1.000
_cell.length_c   1.000
_cell.angle_alpha   90.00
_cell.angle_beta   90.00
_cell.angle_gamma   90.00
#
_symmetry.space_group_name_H-M   'P 1'
#
loop_
_entity.id
_entity.type
_entity.pdbx_description
1 polymer ?
#
loop_
_entity_poly.entity_id
_entity_poly.type
_entity_poly.pdbx_seq_one_letter_code
_entity_poly.pdbx_strand_id
1 'polypeptide(L)'
;MLEDQNLYDAIAGLKHLSNLKKIIDKAEMINMFKKEGPFTIFAPYNGAFGSFTTYEPEDLLHEYIKITLEETIESKESAEKILKHITVPGRITLDDLKSFDVIAALDGSNITLTTSNGAIIAGNSFILNYDIECINGIIHITDEVLKPTP
;
A
#
# COMPACT_ATOMS: atom_id res chain seq x y z
N MET A 1 15.15 -6.18 16.13
CA MET A 1 15.35 -5.77 14.73
C MET A 1 14.13 -6.29 13.96
N LEU A 2 13.53 -5.49 13.08
CA LEU A 2 12.36 -5.90 12.29
C LEU A 2 12.74 -6.89 11.18
N GLU A 3 14.04 -6.98 10.88
CA GLU A 3 14.64 -7.78 9.80
C GLU A 3 14.41 -9.30 9.95
N ASP A 4 14.18 -9.80 11.18
CA ASP A 4 13.86 -11.21 11.45
C ASP A 4 12.34 -11.50 11.43
N GLN A 5 11.49 -10.51 11.16
CA GLN A 5 10.04 -10.65 11.16
C GLN A 5 9.49 -10.82 9.74
N ASN A 6 8.37 -11.54 9.62
CA ASN A 6 7.62 -11.60 8.37
C ASN A 6 6.81 -10.32 8.16
N LEU A 7 6.33 -10.10 6.94
CA LEU A 7 5.55 -8.92 6.56
C LEU A 7 4.39 -8.67 7.53
N TYR A 8 3.64 -9.70 7.92
CA TYR A 8 2.53 -9.54 8.85
C TYR A 8 2.99 -9.09 10.25
N ASP A 9 4.01 -9.74 10.82
CA ASP A 9 4.52 -9.42 12.15
C ASP A 9 5.19 -8.03 12.18
N ALA A 10 5.87 -7.64 11.10
CA ALA A 10 6.41 -6.29 10.94
C ALA A 10 5.28 -5.24 10.89
N ILE A 11 4.24 -5.47 10.07
CA ILE A 11 3.05 -4.59 10.01
C ILE A 11 2.36 -4.51 11.37
N ALA A 12 2.25 -5.64 12.09
CA ALA A 12 1.62 -5.68 13.41
C ALA A 12 2.46 -4.98 14.49
N GLY A 13 3.79 -4.95 14.34
CA GLY A 13 4.69 -4.21 15.23
C GLY A 13 4.64 -2.69 15.04
N LEU A 14 4.26 -2.22 13.85
CA LEU A 14 4.20 -0.80 13.51
C LEU A 14 2.83 -0.20 13.86
N LYS A 15 2.77 0.58 14.94
CA LYS A 15 1.51 1.23 15.41
C LYS A 15 0.81 2.05 14.32
N HIS A 16 1.57 2.71 13.46
CA HIS A 16 1.05 3.52 12.36
C HIS A 16 0.56 2.69 11.15
N LEU A 17 0.67 1.35 11.17
CA LEU A 17 0.10 0.44 10.18
C LEU A 17 -1.06 -0.40 10.74
N SER A 18 -1.59 -0.04 11.92
CA SER A 18 -2.69 -0.76 12.57
C SER A 18 -3.93 -0.88 11.69
N ASN A 19 -4.20 0.11 10.83
CA ASN A 19 -5.30 0.06 9.86
C ASN A 19 -5.07 -0.99 8.78
N LEU A 20 -3.84 -1.06 8.23
CA LEU A 20 -3.47 -2.09 7.28
C LEU A 20 -3.58 -3.50 7.87
N LYS A 21 -3.16 -3.69 9.14
CA LYS A 21 -3.37 -4.96 9.85
C LYS A 21 -4.85 -5.38 9.86
N LYS A 22 -5.78 -4.45 10.13
CA LYS A 22 -7.23 -4.75 10.12
C LYS A 22 -7.70 -5.20 8.75
N ILE A 23 -7.17 -4.61 7.68
CA ILE A 23 -7.50 -4.99 6.31
C ILE A 23 -6.99 -6.42 6.02
N ILE A 24 -5.76 -6.74 6.40
CA ILE A 24 -5.20 -8.10 6.24
C ILE A 24 -6.02 -9.14 7.00
N ASP A 25 -6.45 -8.79 8.22
CA ASP A 25 -7.29 -9.65 9.05
C ASP A 25 -8.66 -9.89 8.40
N LYS A 26 -9.32 -8.81 7.92
CA LYS A 26 -10.60 -8.86 7.23
C LYS A 26 -10.55 -9.65 5.92
N ALA A 27 -9.45 -9.54 5.17
CA ALA A 27 -9.23 -10.28 3.94
C ALA A 27 -8.87 -11.77 4.17
N GLU A 28 -8.58 -12.16 5.41
CA GLU A 28 -8.08 -13.49 5.80
C GLU A 28 -6.77 -13.89 5.08
N MET A 29 -5.97 -12.91 4.64
CA MET A 29 -4.71 -13.12 3.89
C MET A 29 -3.48 -13.24 4.81
N ILE A 30 -3.66 -13.44 6.11
CA ILE A 30 -2.59 -13.49 7.11
C ILE A 30 -1.54 -14.56 6.75
N ASN A 31 -1.97 -15.74 6.30
CA ASN A 31 -1.05 -16.84 6.00
C ASN A 31 -0.13 -16.51 4.80
N MET A 32 -0.64 -15.77 3.82
CA MET A 32 0.14 -15.30 2.67
C MET A 32 1.27 -14.36 3.15
N PHE A 33 0.92 -13.34 3.93
CA PHE A 33 1.91 -12.38 4.44
C PHE A 33 2.83 -12.93 5.53
N LYS A 34 2.55 -14.12 6.08
CA LYS A 34 3.44 -14.80 7.03
C LYS A 34 4.40 -15.79 6.39
N LYS A 35 3.98 -16.49 5.33
CA LYS A 35 4.71 -17.65 4.80
C LYS A 35 5.07 -17.53 3.33
N GLU A 36 4.25 -16.84 2.55
CA GLU A 36 4.47 -16.67 1.12
C GLU A 36 5.34 -15.44 0.86
N GLY A 37 6.02 -15.43 -0.28
CA GLY A 37 6.91 -14.37 -0.69
C GLY A 37 8.04 -14.89 -1.59
N PRO A 38 8.90 -13.99 -2.10
CA PRO A 38 8.98 -12.58 -1.72
C PRO A 38 7.85 -11.70 -2.27
N PHE A 39 7.38 -10.75 -1.44
CA PHE A 39 6.46 -9.68 -1.86
C PHE A 39 6.96 -8.30 -1.47
N THR A 40 6.53 -7.29 -2.21
CA THR A 40 6.71 -5.89 -1.86
C THR A 40 5.35 -5.28 -1.58
N ILE A 41 5.16 -4.68 -0.40
CA ILE A 41 3.91 -4.06 0.01
C ILE A 41 4.08 -2.55 0.09
N PHE A 42 3.20 -1.83 -0.59
CA PHE A 42 3.01 -0.39 -0.41
C PHE A 42 2.01 -0.16 0.72
N ALA A 43 2.53 -0.03 1.94
CA ALA A 43 1.75 0.03 3.17
C ALA A 43 1.30 1.47 3.48
N PRO A 44 0.01 1.81 3.27
CA PRO A 44 -0.50 3.11 3.69
C PRO A 44 -0.46 3.25 5.21
N TYR A 45 0.11 4.36 5.71
CA TYR A 45 0.05 4.66 7.15
C TYR A 45 -1.37 5.00 7.59
N ASN A 46 -1.66 4.98 8.90
CA ASN A 46 -3.01 5.17 9.40
C ASN A 46 -3.68 6.47 8.94
N GLY A 47 -2.92 7.54 8.72
CA GLY A 47 -3.42 8.83 8.23
C GLY A 47 -3.60 8.91 6.71
N ALA A 48 -3.16 7.90 5.97
CA ALA A 48 -3.48 7.74 4.55
C ALA A 48 -4.96 7.40 4.33
N PHE A 49 -5.60 6.78 5.34
CA PHE A 49 -7.03 6.47 5.36
C PHE A 49 -7.81 7.68 5.89
N GLY A 50 -8.77 8.16 5.10
CA GLY A 50 -9.67 9.25 5.48
C GLY A 50 -10.07 10.08 4.27
N SER A 51 -11.16 10.85 4.35
CA SER A 51 -11.63 11.69 3.23
C SER A 51 -10.85 13.02 3.17
N PHE A 52 -10.51 13.49 1.98
CA PHE A 52 -10.07 14.88 1.78
C PHE A 52 -11.09 15.57 0.88
N THR A 53 -11.82 16.54 1.46
CA THR A 53 -12.70 17.42 0.69
C THR A 53 -11.87 18.64 0.31
N THR A 54 -11.28 18.66 -0.89
CA THR A 54 -10.74 19.92 -1.43
C THR A 54 -11.91 20.74 -1.97
N TYR A 55 -12.12 21.92 -1.40
CA TYR A 55 -13.01 22.93 -1.97
C TYR A 55 -12.24 23.66 -3.08
N GLU A 56 -12.50 23.33 -4.35
CA GLU A 56 -12.07 24.19 -5.45
C GLU A 56 -13.06 25.37 -5.56
N PRO A 57 -12.59 26.59 -5.90
CA PRO A 57 -13.44 27.79 -5.96
C PRO A 57 -14.43 27.83 -7.13
N GLU A 58 -14.49 26.81 -7.98
CA GLU A 58 -15.40 26.69 -9.13
C GLU A 58 -16.29 25.45 -9.00
N ASP A 59 -17.37 25.57 -8.23
CA ASP A 59 -18.69 24.88 -8.29
C ASP A 59 -18.80 23.43 -8.84
N LEU A 60 -17.76 22.61 -8.73
CA LEU A 60 -17.80 21.17 -8.95
C LEU A 60 -17.15 20.53 -7.72
N LEU A 61 -17.97 19.92 -6.87
CA LEU A 61 -17.50 19.00 -5.84
C LEU A 61 -16.82 17.83 -6.55
N HIS A 62 -15.52 17.95 -6.83
CA HIS A 62 -14.71 16.79 -7.16
C HIS A 62 -14.45 16.07 -5.84
N GLU A 63 -15.33 15.13 -5.51
CA GLU A 63 -15.06 14.17 -4.46
C GLU A 63 -13.87 13.32 -4.91
N TYR A 64 -12.66 13.72 -4.50
CA TYR A 64 -11.53 12.83 -4.56
C TYR A 64 -11.78 11.75 -3.51
N ILE A 65 -12.40 10.65 -3.93
CA ILE A 65 -12.67 9.48 -3.09
C ILE A 65 -11.32 8.96 -2.59
N LYS A 66 -10.93 9.34 -1.38
CA LYS A 66 -9.86 8.66 -0.66
C LYS A 66 -10.46 7.37 -0.14
N ILE A 67 -9.75 6.27 -0.37
CA ILE A 67 -10.16 4.96 0.11
C ILE A 67 -10.25 5.04 1.64
N THR A 68 -11.47 4.91 2.17
CA THR A 68 -11.65 4.86 3.61
C THR A 68 -11.37 3.45 4.12
N LEU A 69 -10.94 3.37 5.38
CA LEU A 69 -10.78 2.08 6.04
C LEU A 69 -12.12 1.33 6.07
N GLU A 70 -13.22 2.05 6.29
CA GLU A 70 -14.58 1.50 6.41
C GLU A 70 -15.03 0.83 5.10
N GLU A 71 -14.87 1.49 3.96
CA GLU A 71 -15.15 0.89 2.65
C GLU A 71 -14.24 -0.31 2.37
N THR A 72 -12.96 -0.21 2.74
CA THR A 72 -12.00 -1.29 2.51
C THR A 72 -12.37 -2.54 3.30
N ILE A 73 -12.81 -2.37 4.56
CA ILE A 73 -13.17 -3.50 5.44
C ILE A 73 -14.66 -3.82 5.41
N GLU A 74 -15.44 -3.20 4.52
CA GLU A 74 -16.87 -3.45 4.35
C GLU A 74 -17.09 -4.94 4.04
N SER A 75 -16.43 -5.41 2.98
CA SER A 75 -16.47 -6.81 2.55
C SER A 75 -15.07 -7.42 2.54
N LYS A 76 -15.02 -8.75 2.62
CA LYS A 76 -13.76 -9.50 2.45
C LYS A 76 -13.16 -9.25 1.07
N GLU A 77 -13.99 -9.22 0.03
CA GLU A 77 -13.57 -9.03 -1.37
C GLU A 77 -12.95 -7.64 -1.58
N SER A 78 -13.54 -6.60 -1.00
CA SER A 78 -12.99 -5.23 -1.01
C SER A 78 -11.61 -5.19 -0.35
N ALA A 79 -11.46 -5.82 0.82
CA ALA A 79 -10.20 -5.89 1.54
C ALA A 79 -9.13 -6.66 0.74
N GLU A 80 -9.49 -7.81 0.16
CA GLU A 80 -8.61 -8.59 -0.70
C GLU A 80 -8.17 -7.79 -1.93
N LYS A 81 -9.10 -7.06 -2.58
CA LYS A 81 -8.81 -6.26 -3.77
C LYS A 81 -7.78 -5.18 -3.46
N ILE A 82 -7.99 -4.40 -2.39
CA ILE A 82 -7.03 -3.37 -1.97
C ILE A 82 -5.68 -4.00 -1.60
N LEU A 83 -5.65 -5.10 -0.85
CA LEU A 83 -4.39 -5.76 -0.49
C LEU A 83 -3.62 -6.27 -1.70
N LYS A 84 -4.29 -6.91 -2.65
CA LYS A 84 -3.67 -7.40 -3.89
C LYS A 84 -3.16 -6.24 -4.75
N HIS A 85 -3.88 -5.11 -4.76
CA HIS A 85 -3.48 -3.90 -5.47
C HIS A 85 -2.22 -3.25 -4.87
N ILE A 86 -2.12 -3.16 -3.54
CA ILE A 86 -0.92 -2.59 -2.89
C ILE A 86 0.25 -3.58 -2.77
N THR A 87 0.08 -4.82 -3.20
CA THR A 87 1.11 -5.87 -3.09
C THR A 87 1.63 -6.24 -4.47
N VAL A 88 2.96 -6.25 -4.60
CA VAL A 88 3.68 -6.59 -5.83
C VAL A 88 4.52 -7.86 -5.59
N PRO A 89 4.53 -8.83 -6.52
CA PRO A 89 5.41 -9.99 -6.42
C PRO A 89 6.88 -9.60 -6.58
N GLY A 90 7.75 -10.19 -5.74
CA GLY A 90 9.19 -9.93 -5.74
C GLY A 90 9.65 -8.99 -4.62
N ARG A 91 10.97 -8.88 -4.46
CA ARG A 91 11.63 -7.87 -3.62
C ARG A 91 12.00 -6.70 -4.51
N ILE A 92 11.27 -5.61 -4.39
CA ILE A 92 11.52 -4.38 -5.15
C ILE A 92 12.06 -3.36 -4.14
N THR A 93 13.35 -3.07 -4.22
CA THR A 93 14.00 -2.08 -3.35
C THR A 93 13.78 -0.66 -3.87
N LEU A 94 14.15 0.36 -3.10
CA LEU A 94 14.18 1.75 -3.57
C LEU A 94 15.01 1.90 -4.87
N ASP A 95 16.13 1.18 -5.00
CA ASP A 95 16.98 1.27 -6.17
C ASP A 95 16.30 0.68 -7.41
N ASP A 96 15.59 -0.43 -7.23
CA ASP A 96 14.73 -1.03 -8.25
C ASP A 96 13.57 -0.08 -8.63
N LEU A 97 12.90 0.53 -7.64
CA LEU A 97 11.79 1.47 -7.88
C LEU A 97 12.21 2.68 -8.71
N LYS A 98 13.48 3.11 -8.65
CA LYS A 98 14.01 4.20 -9.50
C LYS A 98 14.24 3.77 -10.95
N SER A 99 14.41 2.47 -11.17
CA SER A 99 14.71 1.89 -12.48
C SER A 99 13.45 1.43 -13.22
N PHE A 100 12.33 1.29 -12.52
CA PHE A 100 11.06 0.90 -13.08
C PHE A 100 10.16 2.11 -13.35
N ASP A 101 9.55 2.15 -14.54
CA ASP A 101 8.45 3.08 -14.84
C ASP A 101 7.09 2.52 -14.40
N VAL A 102 6.93 1.20 -14.41
CA VAL A 102 5.67 0.50 -14.10
C VAL A 102 5.98 -0.83 -13.43
N ILE A 103 5.20 -1.18 -12.39
CA ILE A 103 5.23 -2.48 -11.72
C ILE A 103 3.83 -3.11 -11.72
N ALA A 104 3.76 -4.42 -11.91
CA ALA A 104 2.50 -5.15 -11.89
C ALA A 104 2.14 -5.60 -10.46
N ALA A 105 0.97 -5.21 -9.99
CA ALA A 105 0.42 -5.65 -8.70
C ALA A 105 -0.19 -7.06 -8.79
N LEU A 106 -0.47 -7.68 -7.63
CA LEU A 106 -1.05 -9.02 -7.57
C LEU A 106 -2.50 -9.09 -8.09
N ASP A 107 -3.22 -7.96 -8.13
CA ASP A 107 -4.54 -7.90 -8.75
C ASP A 107 -4.46 -7.84 -10.29
N GLY A 108 -3.25 -7.79 -10.86
CA GLY A 108 -3.00 -7.69 -12.30
C GLY A 108 -3.02 -6.25 -12.83
N SER A 109 -3.27 -5.26 -11.97
CA SER A 109 -3.18 -3.86 -12.33
C SER A 109 -1.72 -3.37 -12.38
N ASN A 110 -1.50 -2.25 -13.06
CA ASN A 110 -0.19 -1.64 -13.19
C ASN A 110 -0.11 -0.42 -12.26
N ILE A 111 0.94 -0.35 -11.45
CA ILE A 111 1.29 0.81 -10.65
C ILE A 111 2.39 1.56 -11.39
N THR A 112 2.07 2.77 -11.83
CA THR A 112 3.06 3.67 -12.43
C THR A 112 3.96 4.23 -11.33
N LEU A 113 5.27 4.18 -11.55
CA LEU A 113 6.27 4.78 -10.68
C LEU A 113 6.80 6.06 -11.32
N THR A 114 6.79 7.15 -10.58
CA THR A 114 7.30 8.44 -11.05
C THR A 114 8.22 9.03 -9.99
N THR A 115 9.34 9.63 -10.38
CA THR A 115 10.20 10.33 -9.45
C THR A 115 9.96 11.83 -9.56
N SER A 116 9.64 12.49 -8.44
CA SER A 116 9.43 13.94 -8.37
C SER A 116 10.15 14.52 -7.16
N ASN A 117 11.00 15.53 -7.37
CA ASN A 117 11.80 16.18 -6.32
C ASN A 117 12.61 15.21 -5.42
N GLY A 118 13.06 14.08 -5.98
CA GLY A 118 13.80 13.05 -5.25
C GLY A 118 12.95 12.09 -4.43
N ALA A 119 11.62 12.27 -4.40
CA ALA A 119 10.67 11.31 -3.85
C ALA A 119 10.07 10.44 -4.95
N ILE A 120 9.84 9.16 -4.66
CA ILE A 120 9.14 8.25 -5.55
C ILE A 120 7.65 8.29 -5.24
N ILE A 121 6.87 8.42 -6.32
CA ILE A 121 5.41 8.38 -6.34
C ILE A 121 5.00 7.05 -6.99
N ALA A 122 4.24 6.25 -6.25
CA ALA A 122 3.62 5.02 -6.72
C ALA A 122 2.13 5.25 -6.96
N GLY A 123 1.72 5.27 -8.23
CA GLY A 123 0.37 5.66 -8.64
C GLY A 123 0.08 7.09 -8.24
N ASN A 124 -0.78 7.27 -7.24
CA ASN A 124 -1.13 8.57 -6.65
C ASN A 124 -0.39 8.87 -5.33
N SER A 125 0.43 7.95 -4.83
CA SER A 125 0.89 7.97 -3.45
C SER A 125 2.39 8.21 -3.34
N PHE A 126 2.83 9.09 -2.45
CA PHE A 126 4.24 9.28 -2.12
C PHE A 126 4.70 8.20 -1.16
N ILE A 127 5.88 7.65 -1.42
CA ILE A 127 6.52 6.72 -0.50
C ILE A 127 7.29 7.54 0.55
N LEU A 128 6.88 7.42 1.82
CA LEU A 128 7.45 8.13 2.97
C LEU A 128 8.67 7.41 3.55
N ASN A 129 8.62 6.07 3.60
CA ASN A 129 9.72 5.24 4.09
C ASN A 129 9.94 4.08 3.13
N TYR A 130 11.21 3.81 2.86
CA TYR A 130 11.63 2.80 1.90
C TYR A 130 12.32 1.62 2.60
N ASP A 131 12.33 0.47 1.92
CA ASP A 131 13.23 -0.66 2.20
C ASP A 131 13.13 -1.22 3.63
N ILE A 132 11.92 -1.32 4.18
CA ILE A 132 11.73 -2.05 5.45
C ILE A 132 11.79 -3.54 5.13
N GLU A 133 12.98 -4.12 5.30
CA GLU A 133 13.24 -5.52 5.01
C GLU A 133 12.54 -6.46 6.00
N CYS A 134 11.88 -7.47 5.44
CA CYS A 134 11.24 -8.56 6.16
C CYS A 134 11.72 -9.90 5.60
N ILE A 135 11.55 -11.00 6.34
CA ILE A 135 12.02 -12.32 5.89
C ILE A 135 11.42 -12.75 4.55
N ASN A 136 10.17 -12.38 4.29
CA ASN A 136 9.41 -12.76 3.10
C ASN A 136 9.05 -11.57 2.21
N GLY A 137 9.74 -10.43 2.33
CA GLY A 137 9.45 -9.27 1.50
C GLY A 137 10.03 -7.94 1.93
N ILE A 138 9.52 -6.87 1.32
CA ILE A 138 9.87 -5.48 1.62
C ILE A 138 8.59 -4.69 1.86
N ILE A 139 8.62 -3.76 2.82
CA ILE A 139 7.54 -2.79 3.05
C ILE A 139 8.03 -1.40 2.67
N HIS A 140 7.24 -0.71 1.85
CA HIS A 140 7.37 0.71 1.55
C HIS A 140 6.17 1.43 2.15
N ILE A 141 6.38 2.38 3.05
CA ILE A 141 5.27 3.10 3.68
C ILE A 141 4.85 4.24 2.77
N THR A 142 3.56 4.35 2.51
CA THR A 142 3.01 5.36 1.60
C THR A 142 2.07 6.33 2.30
N ASP A 143 1.99 7.57 1.82
CA ASP A 143 1.18 8.63 2.44
C ASP A 143 -0.32 8.55 2.07
N GLU A 144 -0.63 7.89 0.96
CA GLU A 144 -1.98 7.60 0.51
C GLU A 144 -2.18 6.11 0.23
N VAL A 145 -3.44 5.66 0.26
CA VAL A 145 -3.83 4.33 -0.24
C VAL A 145 -3.78 4.37 -1.77
N LEU A 146 -3.07 3.41 -2.39
CA LEU A 146 -3.05 3.29 -3.85
C LEU A 146 -4.44 2.92 -4.34
N LYS A 147 -4.95 3.69 -5.32
CA LYS A 147 -6.28 3.47 -5.86
C LYS A 147 -6.24 2.46 -7.00
N PRO A 148 -7.00 1.35 -6.91
CA PRO A 148 -7.16 0.47 -8.05
C PRO A 148 -7.86 1.24 -9.16
N THR A 149 -7.24 1.33 -10.33
CA THR A 149 -7.87 1.93 -11.51
C THR A 149 -9.02 1.04 -11.97
N PRO A 150 -10.21 1.61 -12.28
CA PRO A 150 -11.37 0.87 -12.77
C PRO A 150 -11.16 0.29 -14.18
#